data_AF-A0A966KYN9-F1
#
_entry.id   AF-A0A966KYN9-F1
#
_cell.length_a   1.000
_cell.length_b   1.000
_cell.length_c   1.000
_cell.angle_alpha   90.00
_cell.angle_beta   90.00
_cell.angle_gamma   90.00
#
_symmetry.space_group_name_H-M   'P 1'
#
loop_
_entity.id
_entity.type
_entity.pdbx_description
1 polymer ?
#
loop_
_entity_poly.entity_id
_entity_poly.type
_entity_poly.pdbx_seq_one_letter_code
_entity_poly.pdbx_strand_id
1 'polypeptide(L)'
;MPTFYIKHNTLYSYSDSVIDAANQIKLYPINDHYQKVVSLKITVNTNPFIDTYLDFYNNVVGTFMITEPHNVLSIELEAEVITYPRIFP
;
A
#
# COMPACT_ATOMS: atom_id res chain seq x y z
N MET A 1 14.23 -0.68 21.16
CA MET A 1 13.72 -0.27 19.84
C MET A 1 12.36 -0.91 19.65
N PRO A 2 11.27 -0.14 19.49
CA PRO A 2 9.95 -0.72 19.34
C PRO A 2 9.79 -1.34 17.95
N THR A 3 9.23 -2.55 17.92
CA THR A 3 8.75 -3.21 16.70
C THR A 3 7.23 -3.07 16.64
N PHE A 4 6.70 -2.70 15.48
CA PHE A 4 5.28 -2.58 15.24
C PHE A 4 4.86 -3.51 14.10
N TYR A 5 3.70 -4.13 14.27
CA TYR A 5 3.00 -4.90 13.24
C TYR A 5 1.78 -4.09 12.81
N ILE A 6 1.79 -3.64 11.55
CA ILE A 6 0.80 -2.73 10.98
C ILE A 6 -0.05 -3.51 9.99
N LYS A 7 -1.37 -3.35 10.09
CA LYS A 7 -2.33 -3.83 9.09
C LYS A 7 -3.24 -2.68 8.67
N HIS A 8 -3.31 -2.42 7.37
CA HIS A 8 -4.19 -1.42 6.77
C HIS A 8 -5.04 -2.07 5.68
N ASN A 9 -6.33 -1.73 5.63
CA ASN A 9 -7.24 -2.20 4.59
C ASN A 9 -7.94 -0.99 3.96
N THR A 10 -7.82 -0.88 2.65
CA THR A 10 -8.62 0.05 1.83
C THR A 10 -9.67 -0.76 1.07
N LEU A 11 -10.94 -0.44 1.29
CA LEU A 11 -12.08 -1.10 0.66
C LEU A 11 -12.91 -0.11 -0.15
N TYR A 12 -13.15 -0.43 -1.42
CA TYR A 12 -14.12 0.23 -2.27
C TYR A 12 -15.28 -0.72 -2.57
N SER A 13 -16.50 -0.21 -2.40
CA SER A 13 -17.73 -0.86 -2.84
C SER A 13 -18.42 0.04 -3.86
N TYR A 14 -18.59 -0.45 -5.07
CA TYR A 14 -19.20 0.29 -6.17
C TYR A 14 -20.71 0.02 -6.23
N SER A 15 -21.50 1.01 -6.64
CA SER A 15 -22.95 0.84 -6.82
C SER A 15 -23.29 -0.08 -7.99
N ASP A 16 -22.38 -0.17 -8.97
CA ASP A 16 -22.47 -0.98 -10.19
C ASP A 16 -21.09 -1.54 -10.55
N SER A 17 -21.05 -2.44 -11.54
CA SER A 17 -19.80 -3.04 -12.01
C SER A 17 -18.91 -2.04 -12.73
N VAL A 18 -17.64 -1.98 -12.33
CA VAL A 18 -16.60 -1.18 -13.00
C VAL A 18 -15.61 -2.08 -13.73
N ILE A 19 -15.08 -1.61 -14.86
CA ILE A 19 -14.09 -2.29 -15.71
C ILE A 19 -12.94 -1.33 -16.03
N ASP A 20 -11.82 -1.89 -16.51
CA ASP A 20 -10.62 -1.12 -16.91
C ASP A 20 -10.16 -0.12 -15.83
N ALA A 21 -10.18 -0.55 -14.57
CA ALA A 21 -9.88 0.29 -13.42
C ALA A 21 -8.37 0.40 -13.20
N ALA A 22 -7.80 1.56 -13.52
CA ALA A 22 -6.43 1.92 -13.17
C ALA A 22 -6.37 2.46 -11.72
N ASN A 23 -5.51 1.87 -10.88
CA ASN A 23 -5.45 2.17 -9.46
C ASN A 23 -4.02 2.47 -9.01
N GLN A 24 -3.92 3.25 -7.92
CA GLN A 24 -2.65 3.56 -7.27
C GLN A 24 -2.71 3.27 -5.76
N ILE A 25 -1.63 2.73 -5.22
CA ILE A 25 -1.40 2.52 -3.80
C ILE A 25 -0.38 3.57 -3.36
N LYS A 26 -0.75 4.43 -2.41
CA LYS A 26 0.12 5.51 -1.91
C LYS A 26 0.54 5.35 -0.45
N LEU A 27 0.04 4.31 0.24
CA LEU A 27 0.25 4.10 1.67
C LEU A 27 1.42 3.16 1.97
N TYR A 28 2.58 3.40 1.35
CA TYR A 28 3.80 2.65 1.68
C TYR A 28 4.42 3.22 2.96
N PRO A 29 4.83 2.37 3.92
CA PRO A 29 5.55 2.85 5.10
C PRO A 29 6.89 3.46 4.67
N ILE A 30 7.22 4.62 5.25
CA ILE A 30 8.53 5.25 5.03
C ILE A 30 9.65 4.33 5.52
N ASN A 31 10.76 4.30 4.79
CA ASN A 31 11.95 3.53 5.16
C ASN A 31 13.15 4.49 5.19
N ASP A 32 13.52 4.95 6.38
CA ASP A 32 14.53 5.98 6.60
C ASP A 32 15.33 5.73 7.91
N HIS A 33 16.07 6.75 8.36
CA HIS A 33 16.89 6.68 9.57
C HIS A 33 16.08 6.54 10.87
N TYR A 34 14.79 6.86 10.83
CA TYR A 34 13.88 6.85 11.98
C TYR A 34 12.91 5.67 11.95
N GLN A 35 12.74 5.03 10.79
CA GLN A 35 11.93 3.82 10.64
C GLN A 35 12.54 2.86 9.62
N LYS A 36 12.78 1.63 10.04
CA LYS A 36 13.18 0.53 9.15
C LYS A 36 11.98 -0.37 8.85
N VAL A 37 11.67 -0.55 7.57
CA VAL A 37 10.68 -1.55 7.11
C VAL A 37 11.36 -2.92 7.04
N VAL A 38 10.92 -3.87 7.88
CA VAL A 38 11.47 -5.23 7.95
C VAL A 38 10.81 -6.13 6.92
N SER A 39 9.49 -6.05 6.83
CA SER A 39 8.71 -6.77 5.84
C SER A 39 7.49 -5.93 5.42
N LEU A 40 7.07 -6.10 4.16
CA LEU A 40 5.90 -5.47 3.59
C LEU A 40 5.23 -6.49 2.66
N LYS A 41 3.93 -6.69 2.85
CA LYS A 41 3.08 -7.49 1.99
C LYS A 41 1.87 -6.68 1.60
N ILE A 42 1.58 -6.65 0.30
CA ILE A 42 0.40 -6.01 -0.25
C ILE A 42 -0.40 -7.07 -0.99
N THR A 43 -1.69 -7.17 -0.70
CA THR A 43 -2.61 -8.10 -1.34
C THR A 43 -3.81 -7.34 -1.86
N VAL A 44 -4.09 -7.51 -3.14
CA VAL A 44 -5.31 -6.98 -3.77
C VAL A 44 -6.20 -8.16 -4.10
N ASN A 45 -7.51 -8.05 -3.84
CA ASN A 45 -8.47 -9.16 -3.96
C ASN A 45 -8.53 -9.81 -5.36
N THR A 46 -8.22 -9.07 -6.42
CA THR A 46 -8.17 -9.59 -7.79
C THR A 46 -6.80 -10.13 -8.20
N ASN A 47 -5.81 -10.07 -7.30
CA ASN A 47 -4.43 -10.48 -7.53
C ASN A 47 -3.80 -9.92 -8.84
N PRO A 48 -3.92 -8.60 -9.11
CA PRO A 48 -3.29 -7.99 -10.27
C PRO A 48 -1.77 -7.90 -10.06
N PHE A 49 -1.04 -7.72 -11.16
CA PHE A 49 0.36 -7.36 -11.09
C PHE A 49 0.49 -5.91 -10.58
N ILE A 50 1.30 -5.71 -9.54
CA ILE A 50 1.57 -4.39 -8.95
C ILE A 50 2.99 -3.98 -9.36
N ASP A 51 3.08 -2.91 -10.13
CA ASP A 51 4.35 -2.24 -10.42
C ASP A 51 4.59 -1.11 -9.42
N THR A 52 5.83 -0.72 -9.20
CA THR A 52 6.18 0.35 -8.23
C THR A 52 7.14 1.36 -8.83
N TYR A 53 6.89 2.64 -8.52
CA TYR A 53 7.78 3.74 -8.91
C TYR A 53 7.90 4.77 -7.78
N LEU A 54 8.86 5.68 -7.90
CA LEU A 54 9.00 6.82 -7.00
C LEU A 54 8.29 8.04 -7.59
N ASP A 55 7.41 8.68 -6.81
CA ASP A 55 6.80 9.94 -7.20
C ASP A 55 7.78 11.13 -7.08
N PHE A 56 7.31 12.33 -7.40
CA PHE A 56 8.11 13.56 -7.34
C PHE A 56 8.65 13.88 -5.94
N TYR A 57 8.04 13.34 -4.89
CA TYR A 57 8.44 13.52 -3.49
C TYR A 57 9.22 12.32 -2.95
N ASN A 58 9.66 11.41 -3.83
CA ASN A 58 10.34 10.15 -3.50
C ASN A 58 9.50 9.19 -2.65
N ASN A 59 8.17 9.29 -2.68
CA ASN A 59 7.32 8.25 -2.10
C ASN A 59 7.24 7.06 -3.05
N VAL A 60 7.22 5.84 -2.48
CA VAL A 60 6.90 4.64 -3.25
C VAL A 60 5.40 4.67 -3.57
N VAL A 61 5.08 4.54 -4.86
CA VAL A 61 3.71 4.42 -5.36
C VAL A 61 3.59 3.10 -6.10
N GLY A 62 2.60 2.29 -5.70
CA GLY A 62 2.20 1.09 -6.40
C GLY A 62 1.16 1.44 -7.46
N THR A 63 1.22 0.81 -8.63
CA THR A 63 0.23 0.96 -9.68
C THR A 63 -0.20 -0.41 -10.19
N PHE A 64 -1.49 -0.57 -10.45
CA PHE A 64 -2.04 -1.80 -11.02
C PHE A 64 -3.32 -1.50 -11.80
N MET A 65 -3.70 -2.45 -12.66
CA MET A 65 -4.92 -2.37 -13.46
C MET A 65 -5.78 -3.61 -13.20
N ILE A 66 -7.09 -3.41 -13.14
CA ILE A 66 -8.08 -4.49 -13.11
C ILE A 66 -8.93 -4.36 -14.37
N THR A 67 -8.79 -5.33 -15.28
CA THR A 67 -9.52 -5.35 -16.55
C THR A 67 -10.88 -6.03 -16.40
N GLU A 68 -11.00 -7.00 -15.50
CA GLU A 68 -12.26 -7.72 -15.29
C GLU A 68 -13.31 -6.86 -14.56
N PRO A 69 -14.62 -7.02 -14.91
CA PRO A 69 -15.71 -6.41 -14.18
C PRO A 69 -15.70 -6.80 -12.69
N HIS A 70 -15.78 -5.81 -11.82
CA HIS A 70 -15.86 -6.02 -10.37
C HIS A 70 -16.71 -4.96 -9.69
N ASN A 71 -17.26 -5.31 -8.54
CA ASN A 71 -18.08 -4.40 -7.72
C ASN A 71 -17.38 -4.07 -6.39
N VAL A 72 -16.24 -4.72 -6.11
CA VAL A 72 -15.46 -4.55 -4.88
C VAL A 72 -13.97 -4.57 -5.20
N LEU A 73 -13.25 -3.60 -4.66
CA LEU A 73 -11.78 -3.57 -4.63
C LEU A 73 -11.32 -3.52 -3.17
N SER A 74 -10.51 -4.49 -2.77
CA SER A 74 -9.91 -4.55 -1.43
C SER A 74 -8.40 -4.62 -1.56
N ILE A 75 -7.72 -3.70 -0.90
CA ILE A 75 -6.26 -3.61 -0.85
C ILE A 75 -5.85 -3.74 0.61
N GLU A 76 -5.19 -4.84 0.94
CA GLU A 76 -4.65 -5.12 2.26
C GLU A 76 -3.13 -4.91 2.26
N LEU A 77 -2.65 -4.19 3.26
CA LEU A 77 -1.23 -3.96 3.51
C LEU A 77 -0.88 -4.45 4.91
N GLU A 78 0.11 -5.33 4.99
CA GLU A 78 0.67 -5.85 6.23
C GLU A 78 2.16 -5.48 6.27
N ALA A 79 2.62 -4.85 7.34
CA ALA A 79 4.01 -4.42 7.47
C ALA A 79 4.56 -4.66 8.87
N GLU A 80 5.83 -5.04 8.94
CA GLU A 80 6.62 -5.06 10.15
C GLU A 80 7.64 -3.93 10.09
N VAL A 81 7.63 -3.04 11.08
CA VAL A 81 8.54 -1.89 11.12
C VAL A 81 9.23 -1.78 12.48
N ILE A 82 10.48 -1.33 12.46
CA ILE A 82 11.26 -0.99 13.64
C ILE A 82 11.46 0.52 13.66
N THR A 83 11.17 1.17 14.78
CA THR A 83 11.30 2.64 14.91
C THR A 83 12.51 3.03 15.76
N TYR A 84 13.14 4.14 15.40
CA TYR A 84 14.27 4.73 16.11
C TYR A 84 13.84 6.06 16.73
N PRO A 85 14.43 6.48 17.87
CA PRO A 85 14.13 7.76 18.49
C PRO A 85 14.32 8.91 17.49
N ARG A 86 13.31 9.77 17.39
CA ARG A 86 13.38 11.04 16.68
C ARG A 86 13.24 12.15 17.72
N ILE A 87 14.21 13.05 17.78
CA ILE A 87 14.08 14.26 18.59
C ILE A 87 12.99 15.10 17.91
N PHE A 88 11.84 15.19 18.56
CA PHE A 88 10.76 16.04 18.09
C PHE A 88 11.18 17.50 18.35
N PRO A 89 11.03 18.42 17.38
CA PRO A 89 11.21 19.84 17.64
C PRO A 89 10.18 20.38 18.63
#